data_AF-A0A935BTY4-F1
#
_entry.id   AF-A0A935BTY4-F1
#
_cell.length_a   1.000
_cell.length_b   1.000
_cell.length_c   1.000
_cell.angle_alpha   90.00
_cell.angle_beta   90.00
_cell.angle_gamma   90.00
#
_symmetry.space_group_name_H-M   'P 1'
#
loop_
_entity.id
_entity.type
_entity.pdbx_description
1 polymer ?
#
loop_
_entity_poly.entity_id
_entity_poly.type
_entity_poly.pdbx_seq_one_letter_code
_entity_poly.pdbx_strand_id
1 'polypeptide(L)'
;MAIRKHSAYVPMGFWTLALFLFLTAPPGRAETRETLVAGVGIPEQTLLAGERLILNGAGLRRFMGLQVYVAALYLPESQRSAEDVLTREVPKRLQLTWLRDVSAERNIDALMAGFRANHSAAEMRALSAEIAQCIDLLRALNQVKAGTVINLDYRPGLGTS
;
A
#
# COMPACT_ATOMS: atom_id res chain seq x y z
N MET A 1 -42.51 13.63 73.52
CA MET A 1 -43.51 12.56 73.27
C MET A 1 -42.78 11.37 72.65
N ALA A 2 -42.80 10.20 73.32
CA ALA A 2 -42.41 8.83 72.88
C ALA A 2 -40.99 8.62 72.25
N ILE A 3 -39.97 8.10 72.96
CA ILE A 3 -39.58 6.69 73.28
C ILE A 3 -39.31 5.78 72.05
N ARG A 4 -38.05 5.30 71.92
CA ARG A 4 -37.57 3.88 71.74
C ARG A 4 -36.25 3.87 70.91
N LYS A 5 -35.10 3.58 71.53
CA LYS A 5 -34.40 2.27 71.57
C LYS A 5 -34.31 1.55 70.22
N HIS A 6 -33.11 1.48 69.62
CA HIS A 6 -32.28 0.27 69.63
C HIS A 6 -30.92 0.50 68.94
N SER A 7 -29.85 0.31 69.70
CA SER A 7 -28.56 -0.14 69.15
C SER A 7 -28.69 -1.65 68.88
N ALA A 8 -28.31 -2.07 67.68
CA ALA A 8 -28.05 -3.46 67.34
C ALA A 8 -27.08 -3.54 66.16
N TYR A 9 -25.83 -3.81 66.53
CA TYR A 9 -24.88 -4.73 65.90
C TYR A 9 -25.38 -5.40 64.59
N VAL A 10 -24.69 -5.14 63.48
CA VAL A 10 -24.84 -5.92 62.23
C VAL A 10 -23.65 -6.89 62.15
N PRO A 11 -23.87 -8.19 61.90
CA PRO A 11 -22.94 -9.25 62.28
C PRO A 11 -21.82 -9.48 61.26
N MET A 12 -20.73 -10.04 61.79
CA MET A 12 -19.59 -10.55 61.05
C MET A 12 -20.02 -11.82 60.29
N GLY A 13 -20.03 -11.76 58.97
CA GLY A 13 -20.37 -12.90 58.12
C GLY A 13 -20.12 -12.65 56.63
N PHE A 14 -18.97 -13.12 56.15
CA PHE A 14 -18.82 -13.92 54.93
C PHE A 14 -19.25 -13.36 53.55
N TRP A 15 -18.23 -13.22 52.68
CA TRP A 15 -18.21 -13.18 51.19
C TRP A 15 -18.66 -11.90 50.46
N THR A 16 -17.70 -11.16 49.89
CA THR A 16 -17.64 -10.80 48.45
C THR A 16 -16.37 -9.98 48.19
N LEU A 17 -15.26 -10.64 47.84
CA LEU A 17 -14.19 -9.99 47.09
C LEU A 17 -14.58 -10.07 45.60
N ALA A 18 -15.39 -9.13 45.12
CA ALA A 18 -15.57 -8.92 43.69
C ALA A 18 -14.32 -8.21 43.17
N LEU A 19 -13.32 -8.99 42.76
CA LEU A 19 -12.18 -8.48 42.01
C LEU A 19 -12.70 -8.05 40.63
N PHE A 20 -13.04 -6.77 40.48
CA PHE A 20 -13.23 -6.16 39.17
C PHE A 20 -11.86 -6.06 38.50
N LEU A 21 -11.43 -7.15 37.85
CA LEU A 21 -10.36 -7.10 36.89
C LEU A 21 -10.93 -6.38 35.66
N PHE A 22 -10.71 -5.07 35.59
CA PHE A 22 -10.86 -4.33 34.33
C PHE A 22 -9.83 -4.92 33.36
N LEU A 23 -10.28 -5.89 32.56
CA LEU A 23 -9.51 -6.37 31.43
C LEU A 23 -9.44 -5.22 30.43
N THR A 24 -8.43 -4.36 30.57
CA THR A 24 -8.04 -3.43 29.52
C THR A 24 -7.59 -4.31 28.35
N ALA A 25 -8.51 -4.64 27.46
CA ALA A 25 -8.16 -5.23 26.18
C ALA A 25 -7.13 -4.27 25.55
N PRO A 26 -5.90 -4.73 25.24
CA PRO A 26 -5.01 -3.91 24.45
C PRO A 26 -5.75 -3.52 23.16
N PRO A 27 -5.61 -2.28 22.67
CA PRO A 27 -6.21 -1.91 21.38
C PRO A 27 -5.79 -2.98 20.38
N GLY A 28 -6.79 -3.66 19.81
CA GLY A 28 -6.56 -4.72 18.84
C GLY A 28 -5.61 -4.18 17.79
N ARG A 29 -4.43 -4.79 17.67
CA ARG A 29 -3.57 -4.54 16.51
C ARG A 29 -4.44 -4.81 15.31
N ALA A 30 -4.74 -3.77 14.53
CA ALA A 30 -5.30 -3.98 13.21
C ALA A 30 -4.32 -4.89 12.49
N GLU A 31 -4.69 -6.15 12.28
CA GLU A 31 -3.88 -7.05 11.49
C GLU A 31 -3.84 -6.46 10.10
N THR A 32 -2.65 -6.05 9.66
CA THR A 32 -2.42 -5.67 8.27
C THR A 32 -2.71 -6.90 7.45
N ARG A 33 -3.88 -6.93 6.82
CA ARG A 33 -4.24 -8.01 5.90
C ARG A 33 -3.40 -7.85 4.65
N GLU A 34 -2.88 -8.98 4.19
CA GLU A 34 -2.04 -9.05 3.00
C GLU A 34 -2.60 -10.09 2.05
N THR A 35 -2.61 -9.77 0.77
CA THR A 35 -2.85 -10.73 -0.30
C THR A 35 -1.52 -11.30 -0.77
N LEU A 36 -1.42 -12.63 -0.87
CA LEU A 36 -0.22 -13.27 -1.40
C LEU A 36 -0.28 -13.37 -2.92
N VAL A 37 0.71 -12.81 -3.61
CA VAL A 37 0.90 -12.97 -5.05
C VAL A 37 2.31 -13.48 -5.32
N ALA A 38 2.41 -14.70 -5.87
CA ALA A 38 3.69 -15.33 -6.17
C ALA A 38 4.69 -15.36 -4.98
N GLY A 39 4.17 -15.51 -3.76
CA GLY A 39 4.97 -15.52 -2.53
C GLY A 39 5.30 -14.13 -1.96
N VAL A 40 4.85 -13.04 -2.59
CA VAL A 40 4.95 -11.67 -2.05
C VAL A 40 3.70 -11.33 -1.28
N GLY A 41 3.86 -10.87 -0.03
CA GLY A 41 2.79 -10.22 0.75
C GLY A 41 2.50 -8.83 0.22
N ILE A 42 1.26 -8.59 -0.19
CA ILE A 42 0.78 -7.31 -0.71
C ILE A 42 -0.21 -6.73 0.30
N PRO A 43 0.14 -5.63 1.00
CA PRO A 43 -0.78 -4.98 1.94
C PRO A 43 -2.12 -4.64 1.27
N GLU A 44 -3.24 -4.88 1.96
CA GLU A 44 -4.56 -4.50 1.45
C GLU A 44 -4.76 -2.98 1.39
N GLN A 45 -3.95 -2.20 2.11
CA GLN A 45 -4.05 -0.76 2.20
C GLN A 45 -2.68 -0.11 2.32
N THR A 46 -2.57 1.14 1.88
CA THR A 46 -1.37 1.96 2.02
C THR A 46 -1.73 3.43 2.19
N LEU A 47 -0.75 4.26 2.51
CA LEU A 47 -0.89 5.72 2.60
C LEU A 47 -0.06 6.39 1.50
N LEU A 48 -0.66 7.37 0.84
CA LEU A 48 0.01 8.26 -0.10
C LEU A 48 -0.41 9.70 0.23
N ALA A 49 0.57 10.56 0.57
CA ALA A 49 0.33 11.95 0.94
C ALA A 49 -0.74 12.17 2.03
N GLY A 50 -0.87 11.22 2.97
CA GLY A 50 -1.87 11.26 4.04
C GLY A 50 -3.25 10.70 3.65
N GLU A 51 -3.46 10.36 2.40
CA GLU A 51 -4.67 9.70 1.92
C GLU A 51 -4.52 8.18 1.99
N ARG A 52 -5.59 7.51 2.43
CA ARG A 52 -5.68 6.05 2.46
C ARG A 52 -6.04 5.54 1.07
N LEU A 53 -5.20 4.65 0.55
CA LEU A 53 -5.45 3.89 -0.67
C LEU A 53 -5.70 2.42 -0.32
N ILE A 54 -6.62 1.80 -1.04
CA ILE A 54 -6.93 0.38 -0.95
C ILE A 54 -6.36 -0.37 -2.16
N LEU A 55 -5.99 -1.63 -1.95
CA LEU A 55 -5.52 -2.51 -3.01
C LEU A 55 -6.67 -2.75 -3.99
N ASN A 56 -6.51 -2.26 -5.22
CA ASN A 56 -7.47 -2.51 -6.30
C ASN A 56 -7.19 -3.85 -6.99
N GLY A 57 -5.92 -4.25 -7.07
CA GLY A 57 -5.52 -5.54 -7.61
C GLY A 57 -4.00 -5.68 -7.68
N ALA A 58 -3.53 -6.93 -7.75
CA ALA A 58 -2.12 -7.24 -7.92
C ALA A 58 -1.90 -8.37 -8.93
N GLY A 59 -0.78 -8.31 -9.65
CA GLY A 59 -0.46 -9.26 -10.71
C GLY A 59 1.03 -9.50 -10.89
N LEU A 60 1.37 -10.70 -11.36
CA LEU A 60 2.75 -11.11 -11.61
C LEU A 60 3.15 -10.84 -13.07
N ARG A 61 4.21 -10.05 -13.28
CA ARG A 61 4.83 -9.92 -14.60
C ARG A 61 5.77 -11.09 -14.88
N ARG A 62 5.50 -11.85 -15.95
CA ARG A 62 6.39 -12.90 -16.48
C ARG A 62 6.95 -12.57 -17.85
N PHE A 63 8.26 -12.66 -18.03
CA PHE A 63 8.90 -12.49 -19.34
C PHE A 63 9.70 -13.75 -19.69
N MET A 64 9.39 -14.38 -20.82
CA MET A 64 10.03 -15.65 -21.25
C MET A 64 10.06 -16.72 -20.13
N GLY A 65 8.93 -16.91 -19.44
CA GLY A 65 8.79 -17.87 -18.33
C GLY A 65 9.34 -17.39 -16.98
N LEU A 66 10.14 -16.33 -16.95
CA LEU A 66 10.79 -15.81 -15.76
C LEU A 66 9.88 -14.83 -15.01
N GLN A 67 9.78 -14.99 -13.69
CA GLN A 67 9.05 -14.07 -12.80
C GLN A 67 9.86 -12.79 -12.59
N VAL A 68 9.35 -11.63 -12.99
CA VAL A 68 10.09 -10.36 -12.99
C VAL A 68 9.78 -9.54 -11.75
N TYR A 69 8.51 -9.17 -11.58
CA TYR A 69 8.02 -8.43 -10.41
C TYR A 69 6.53 -8.72 -10.18
N VAL A 70 6.06 -8.48 -8.95
CA VAL A 70 4.64 -8.30 -8.65
C VAL A 70 4.30 -6.82 -8.74
N ALA A 71 3.26 -6.47 -9.48
CA ALA A 71 2.71 -5.13 -9.53
C ALA A 71 1.41 -5.07 -8.71
N ALA A 72 1.30 -4.13 -7.78
CA ALA A 72 0.11 -3.89 -6.96
C ALA A 72 -0.39 -2.46 -7.20
N LEU A 73 -1.65 -2.33 -7.59
CA LEU A 73 -2.31 -1.05 -7.85
C LEU A 73 -3.18 -0.66 -6.66
N TYR A 74 -2.93 0.52 -6.12
CA TYR A 74 -3.66 1.11 -5.02
C TYR A 74 -4.40 2.37 -5.45
N LEU A 75 -5.68 2.47 -5.07
CA LEU A 75 -6.59 3.58 -5.41
C LEU A 75 -7.38 4.00 -4.16
N PRO A 76 -7.93 5.23 -4.09
CA PRO A 76 -8.77 5.64 -2.96
C PRO A 76 -10.08 4.85 -2.90
N GLU A 77 -10.60 4.45 -4.07
CA GLU A 77 -11.82 3.68 -4.27
C GLU A 77 -11.56 2.59 -5.30
N SER A 78 -12.16 1.40 -5.12
CA SER A 78 -11.98 0.30 -6.06
C SER A 78 -12.64 0.62 -7.40
N GLN A 79 -11.90 0.39 -8.48
CA GLN A 79 -12.31 0.63 -9.86
C GLN A 79 -12.16 -0.65 -10.68
N ARG A 80 -13.11 -0.90 -11.58
CA ARG A 80 -13.09 -2.04 -12.50
C ARG A 80 -12.86 -1.63 -13.96
N SER A 81 -13.08 -0.36 -14.30
CA SER A 81 -12.81 0.19 -15.62
C SER A 81 -11.36 0.67 -15.68
N ALA A 82 -10.62 0.23 -16.70
CA ALA A 82 -9.27 0.72 -16.96
C ALA A 82 -9.27 2.22 -17.30
N GLU A 83 -10.30 2.68 -18.03
CA GLU A 83 -10.46 4.09 -18.40
C GLU A 83 -10.62 4.97 -17.15
N ASP A 84 -11.45 4.53 -16.18
CA ASP A 84 -11.64 5.28 -14.93
C ASP A 84 -10.36 5.33 -14.10
N VAL A 85 -9.60 4.23 -14.07
CA VAL A 85 -8.30 4.19 -13.39
C VAL A 85 -7.32 5.18 -14.00
N LEU A 86 -7.29 5.29 -15.33
CA LEU A 86 -6.33 6.15 -16.04
C LEU A 86 -6.72 7.62 -15.96
N THR A 87 -7.99 7.95 -16.17
CA THR A 87 -8.47 9.34 -16.38
C THR A 87 -8.85 10.07 -15.09
N ARG A 88 -9.23 9.37 -14.01
CA ARG A 88 -9.60 10.05 -12.76
C ARG A 88 -8.38 10.72 -12.12
N GLU A 89 -8.48 12.01 -11.85
CA GLU A 89 -7.46 12.82 -11.16
C GLU A 89 -7.52 12.60 -9.65
N VAL A 90 -7.13 11.40 -9.20
CA VAL A 90 -7.03 11.00 -7.78
C VAL A 90 -5.63 10.45 -7.48
N PRO A 91 -5.17 10.42 -6.22
CA PRO A 91 -3.90 9.79 -5.90
C PRO A 91 -3.89 8.29 -6.23
N LYS A 92 -2.81 7.80 -6.85
CA LYS A 92 -2.66 6.39 -7.25
C LYS A 92 -1.26 5.92 -6.93
N ARG A 93 -1.10 4.68 -6.47
CA ARG A 93 0.21 4.03 -6.34
C ARG A 93 0.24 2.76 -7.15
N LEU A 94 1.24 2.63 -8.02
CA LEU A 94 1.64 1.35 -8.59
C LEU A 94 2.93 0.90 -7.89
N GLN A 95 2.84 -0.12 -7.05
CA GLN A 95 3.98 -0.69 -6.35
C GLN A 95 4.51 -1.91 -7.11
N LEU A 96 5.81 -1.92 -7.39
CA LEU A 96 6.52 -3.00 -8.07
C LEU A 96 7.48 -3.67 -7.09
N THR A 97 7.22 -4.92 -6.73
CA THR A 97 8.13 -5.75 -5.92
C THR A 97 8.90 -6.68 -6.84
N TRP A 98 10.20 -6.44 -6.98
CA TRP A 98 11.07 -7.20 -7.87
C TRP A 98 11.34 -8.60 -7.34
N LEU A 99 11.21 -9.60 -8.19
CA LEU A 99 11.43 -11.02 -7.86
C LEU A 99 12.77 -11.55 -8.36
N ARG A 100 13.54 -10.68 -9.00
CA ARG A 100 14.85 -10.99 -9.56
C ARG A 100 15.66 -9.74 -9.82
N ASP A 101 16.94 -10.01 -9.94
CA ASP A 101 17.96 -9.09 -10.40
C ASP A 101 17.73 -8.70 -11.88
N VAL A 102 17.67 -7.40 -12.16
CA VAL A 102 17.55 -6.82 -13.51
C VAL A 102 18.46 -5.60 -13.61
N SER A 103 19.28 -5.51 -14.65
CA SER A 103 20.13 -4.32 -14.87
C SER A 103 19.29 -3.09 -15.17
N ALA A 104 19.79 -1.91 -14.77
CA ALA A 104 19.13 -0.65 -15.09
C ALA A 104 18.91 -0.51 -16.59
N GLU A 105 19.92 -0.81 -17.42
CA GLU A 105 19.82 -0.72 -18.88
C GLU A 105 18.70 -1.61 -19.45
N ARG A 106 18.57 -2.86 -18.98
CA ARG A 106 17.47 -3.74 -19.44
C ARG A 106 16.10 -3.20 -19.04
N ASN A 107 16.01 -2.56 -17.88
CA ASN A 107 14.79 -1.93 -17.41
C ASN A 107 14.45 -0.68 -18.24
N ILE A 108 15.45 0.18 -18.48
CA ILE A 108 15.35 1.38 -19.32
C ILE A 108 14.87 1.02 -20.73
N ASP A 109 15.46 -0.01 -21.36
CA ASP A 109 15.05 -0.48 -22.68
C ASP A 109 13.58 -0.90 -22.71
N ALA A 110 13.15 -1.68 -21.71
CA ALA A 110 11.77 -2.13 -21.60
C ALA A 110 10.81 -0.97 -21.34
N LEU A 111 11.20 -0.01 -20.51
CA LEU A 111 10.42 1.18 -20.20
C LEU A 111 10.27 2.08 -21.44
N MET A 112 11.36 2.31 -22.18
CA MET A 112 11.34 3.08 -23.43
C MET A 112 10.52 2.42 -24.53
N ALA A 113 10.56 1.09 -24.63
CA ALA A 113 9.66 0.36 -25.51
C ALA A 113 8.19 0.56 -25.11
N GLY A 114 7.91 0.54 -23.80
CA GLY A 114 6.59 0.84 -23.24
C GLY A 114 6.12 2.25 -23.58
N PHE A 115 6.95 3.27 -23.38
CA PHE A 115 6.60 4.66 -23.73
C PHE A 115 6.26 4.81 -25.21
N ARG A 116 7.11 4.28 -26.10
CA ARG A 116 6.89 4.33 -27.56
C ARG A 116 5.64 3.58 -28.02
N ALA A 117 5.27 2.50 -27.33
CA ALA A 117 4.08 1.72 -27.67
C ALA A 117 2.77 2.41 -27.25
N ASN A 118 2.82 3.34 -26.30
CA ASN A 118 1.62 3.97 -25.72
C ASN A 118 1.48 5.46 -26.06
N HIS A 119 2.44 6.06 -26.76
CA HIS A 119 2.44 7.48 -27.09
C HIS A 119 2.80 7.72 -28.55
N SER A 120 2.18 8.73 -29.15
CA SER A 120 2.56 9.26 -30.45
C SER A 120 3.95 9.91 -30.40
N ALA A 121 4.56 10.11 -31.57
CA ALA A 121 5.83 10.82 -31.67
C ALA A 121 5.75 12.29 -31.18
N ALA A 122 4.56 12.89 -31.17
CA ALA A 122 4.35 14.24 -30.65
C ALA A 122 4.34 14.24 -29.12
N GLU A 123 3.61 13.31 -28.49
CA GLU A 123 3.56 13.15 -27.04
C GLU A 123 4.93 12.75 -26.47
N MET A 124 5.65 11.84 -27.15
CA MET A 124 7.01 11.46 -26.78
C MET A 124 7.98 12.66 -26.77
N ARG A 125 7.82 13.60 -27.70
CA ARG A 125 8.61 14.84 -27.72
C ARG A 125 8.22 15.77 -26.58
N ALA A 126 6.92 15.90 -26.32
CA ALA A 126 6.40 16.73 -25.24
C ALA A 126 6.86 16.24 -23.86
N LEU A 127 6.97 14.92 -23.66
CA LEU A 127 7.38 14.29 -22.39
C LEU A 127 8.89 13.99 -22.29
N SER A 128 9.69 14.48 -23.23
CA SER A 128 11.09 14.04 -23.37
C SER A 128 11.96 14.38 -22.15
N ALA A 129 11.71 15.51 -21.49
CA ALA A 129 12.45 15.93 -20.31
C ALA A 129 12.13 15.05 -19.10
N GLU A 130 10.86 14.72 -18.90
CA GLU A 130 10.36 13.87 -17.81
C GLU A 130 10.82 12.42 -17.99
N ILE A 131 10.77 11.92 -19.23
CA ILE A 131 11.29 10.59 -19.56
C ILE A 131 12.80 10.53 -19.28
N ALA A 132 13.57 11.55 -19.65
CA ALA A 132 15.00 11.60 -19.37
C ALA A 132 15.29 11.57 -17.85
N GLN A 133 14.56 12.34 -17.05
CA GLN A 133 14.67 12.32 -15.59
C GLN A 133 14.39 10.94 -15.00
N CYS A 134 13.33 10.27 -15.47
CA CYS A 134 13.00 8.91 -15.04
C CYS A 134 14.11 7.91 -15.39
N ILE A 135 14.68 8.01 -16.59
CA ILE A 135 15.80 7.16 -17.03
C ILE A 135 17.04 7.37 -16.15
N ASP A 136 17.35 8.62 -15.81
CA ASP A 136 18.52 8.94 -15.00
C ASP A 136 18.38 8.39 -13.57
N LEU A 137 17.17 8.44 -12.99
CA LEU A 137 16.87 7.79 -11.71
C LEU A 137 17.10 6.27 -11.78
N LEU A 138 16.61 5.62 -12.83
CA LEU A 138 16.84 4.17 -13.02
C LEU A 138 18.32 3.85 -13.21
N ARG A 139 19.05 4.65 -13.98
CA ARG A 139 20.48 4.44 -14.23
C ARG A 139 21.30 4.59 -12.95
N ALA A 140 20.94 5.53 -12.08
CA ALA A 140 21.60 5.72 -10.79
C ALA A 140 21.53 4.49 -9.87
N LEU A 141 20.54 3.62 -10.05
CA LEU A 141 20.44 2.37 -9.29
C LEU A 141 21.48 1.32 -9.73
N ASN A 142 22.08 1.45 -10.93
CA ASN A 142 22.88 0.47 -11.66
C ASN A 142 22.14 -0.85 -11.97
N GLN A 143 21.51 -1.43 -10.96
CA GLN A 143 20.77 -2.67 -11.02
C GLN A 143 19.63 -2.64 -10.01
N VAL A 144 18.46 -3.14 -10.42
CA VAL A 144 17.35 -3.41 -9.51
C VAL A 144 17.49 -4.85 -9.01
N LYS A 145 17.60 -5.01 -7.68
CA LYS A 145 17.80 -6.32 -7.03
C LYS A 145 16.47 -7.01 -6.73
N ALA A 146 16.50 -8.34 -6.64
CA ALA A 146 15.38 -9.08 -6.06
C ALA A 146 15.03 -8.54 -4.66
N GLY A 147 13.74 -8.42 -4.36
CA GLY A 147 13.23 -7.82 -3.13
C GLY A 147 13.13 -6.29 -3.16
N THR A 148 13.67 -5.61 -4.17
CA THR A 148 13.51 -4.15 -4.30
C THR A 148 12.04 -3.81 -4.49
N VAL A 149 11.57 -2.77 -3.81
CA VAL A 149 10.23 -2.20 -4.00
C VAL A 149 10.38 -0.83 -4.63
N ILE A 150 9.72 -0.61 -5.77
CA ILE A 150 9.64 0.70 -6.44
C ILE A 150 8.17 1.10 -6.45
N ASN A 151 7.86 2.29 -5.94
CA ASN A 151 6.54 2.87 -6.04
C ASN A 151 6.54 3.90 -7.17
N LEU A 152 5.48 3.88 -7.99
CA LEU A 152 5.15 4.97 -8.88
C LEU A 152 3.92 5.65 -8.30
N ASP A 153 4.14 6.82 -7.71
CA ASP A 153 3.13 7.54 -6.95
C ASP A 153 2.64 8.73 -7.77
N TYR A 154 1.43 8.59 -8.31
CA TYR A 154 0.76 9.67 -9.01
C TYR A 154 -0.04 10.52 -8.03
N ARG A 155 0.22 11.83 -8.06
CA ARG A 155 -0.47 12.84 -7.27
C ARG A 155 -1.06 13.90 -8.21
N PRO A 156 -2.39 14.11 -8.20
CA PRO A 156 -3.03 15.12 -9.04
C PRO A 156 -2.38 16.49 -8.90
N GLY A 157 -2.12 17.14 -10.03
CA GLY A 157 -1.46 18.46 -10.09
C GLY A 157 0.05 18.47 -9.78
N LEU A 158 0.63 17.38 -9.28
CA LEU A 158 2.08 17.26 -9.00
C LEU A 158 2.80 16.28 -9.93
N GLY A 159 2.06 15.33 -10.52
CA GLY A 159 2.60 14.33 -11.43
C GLY A 159 2.98 13.03 -10.72
N THR A 160 3.93 12.30 -11.30
CA THR A 160 4.37 10.98 -10.82
C THR A 160 5.78 11.08 -10.24
N SER A 161 5.97 10.50 -9.05
CA SER A 161 7.27 10.38 -8.37
C SER A 161 7.62 8.94 -8.03
#